data_AF-A0A9D3AKB0-F1
#
_entry.id   AF-A0A9D3AKB0-F1
#
_cell.length_a   1.000
_cell.length_b   1.000
_cell.length_c   1.000
_cell.angle_alpha   90.00
_cell.angle_beta   90.00
_cell.angle_gamma   90.00
#
_symmetry.space_group_name_H-M   'P 1'
#
loop_
_entity.id
_entity.type
_entity.pdbx_description
1 polymer ?
#
loop_
_entity_poly.entity_id
_entity_poly.type
_entity_poly.pdbx_seq_one_letter_code
_entity_poly.pdbx_strand_id
1 'polypeptide(L)'
;MIETMINERLAEILIDSFWEILIPGLTMTIPLTILAFSLAMVIAVITAMVQFAEIKILRKVARFYIWVIRGTPLLVQLFVVFYGLPNIGILIEPFPAAVLVFSINEGASGCRREDRSADGRRLGSSDPVQKRG
;
A
#
# COMPACT_ATOMS: atom_id res chain seq x y z
N MET A 1 9.19 13.63 -48.16
CA MET A 1 7.96 14.45 -48.16
C MET A 1 6.76 13.67 -47.62
N ILE A 2 6.44 12.47 -48.13
CA ILE A 2 5.35 11.65 -47.57
C ILE A 2 5.70 11.11 -46.15
N GLU A 3 6.92 10.62 -45.93
CA GLU A 3 7.33 10.13 -44.61
C GLU A 3 7.35 11.22 -43.53
N THR A 4 7.81 12.43 -43.88
CA THR A 4 7.79 13.59 -42.99
C THR A 4 6.35 13.96 -42.60
N MET A 5 5.40 13.90 -43.54
CA MET A 5 3.99 14.17 -43.27
C MET A 5 3.35 13.11 -42.35
N ILE A 6 3.75 11.84 -42.46
CA ILE A 6 3.24 10.76 -41.61
C ILE A 6 3.80 10.87 -40.19
N ASN A 7 5.10 11.16 -40.02
CA ASN A 7 5.72 11.29 -38.71
C ASN A 7 5.14 12.47 -37.90
N GLU A 8 4.91 13.61 -38.55
CA GLU A 8 4.24 14.77 -37.94
C GLU A 8 2.81 14.43 -37.49
N ARG A 9 2.03 13.73 -38.33
CA ARG A 9 0.68 13.27 -37.98
C ARG A 9 0.64 12.28 -36.82
N LEU A 10 1.58 11.32 -36.79
CA LEU A 10 1.67 10.36 -35.70
C LEU A 10 2.08 11.05 -34.39
N ALA A 11 3.01 12.01 -34.45
CA ALA A 11 3.40 12.82 -33.30
C ALA A 11 2.23 13.65 -32.75
N GLU A 12 1.47 14.31 -33.63
CA GLU A 12 0.24 15.04 -33.26
C GLU A 12 -0.76 14.11 -32.56
N ILE A 13 -1.11 12.97 -33.17
CA ILE A 13 -2.09 12.03 -32.60
C ILE A 13 -1.62 11.48 -31.24
N LEU A 14 -0.33 11.17 -31.10
CA LEU A 14 0.23 10.69 -29.84
C LEU A 14 0.20 11.76 -28.76
N ILE A 15 0.52 13.01 -29.10
CA ILE A 15 0.51 14.14 -28.15
C ILE A 15 -0.92 14.47 -27.72
N ASP A 16 -1.86 14.52 -28.66
CA ASP A 16 -3.27 14.80 -28.39
C ASP A 16 -3.88 13.69 -27.51
N SER A 17 -3.66 12.43 -27.88
CA SER A 17 -4.17 11.28 -27.10
C SER A 17 -3.53 11.21 -25.71
N PHE A 18 -2.24 11.55 -25.60
CA PHE A 18 -1.55 11.57 -24.32
C PHE A 18 -2.19 12.60 -23.39
N TRP A 19 -2.41 13.82 -23.88
CA TRP A 19 -3.01 14.88 -23.07
C TRP A 19 -4.46 14.60 -22.70
N GLU A 20 -5.22 13.99 -23.62
CA GLU A 20 -6.62 13.60 -23.41
C GLU A 20 -6.79 12.49 -22.37
N ILE A 21 -5.81 11.59 -22.21
CA ILE A 21 -5.82 10.58 -21.14
C ILE A 21 -5.21 11.13 -19.84
N LEU A 22 -4.18 11.97 -19.96
CA LEU A 22 -3.44 12.50 -18.82
C LEU A 22 -4.29 13.45 -17.98
N ILE A 23 -5.00 14.41 -18.60
CA ILE A 23 -5.80 15.39 -17.86
C ILE A 23 -6.86 14.69 -16.98
N PRO A 24 -7.74 13.81 -17.52
CA PRO A 24 -8.74 13.14 -16.71
C PRO A 24 -8.12 12.20 -15.68
N GLY A 25 -7.04 11.50 -16.03
CA GLY A 25 -6.30 10.66 -15.09
C GLY A 25 -5.75 11.46 -13.91
N LEU A 26 -5.22 12.65 -14.17
CA LEU A 26 -4.68 13.53 -13.14
C LEU A 26 -5.79 14.13 -12.26
N THR A 27 -6.91 14.56 -12.87
CA THR A 27 -8.06 15.09 -12.14
C THR A 27 -8.69 14.05 -11.19
N MET A 28 -8.63 12.76 -11.52
CA MET A 28 -9.14 11.70 -10.65
C MET A 28 -8.11 11.24 -9.59
N THR A 29 -6.81 11.25 -9.91
CA THR A 29 -5.76 10.77 -8.99
C THR A 29 -5.41 11.78 -7.90
N ILE A 30 -5.44 13.08 -8.18
CA ILE A 30 -5.16 14.12 -7.17
C ILE A 30 -6.12 14.03 -5.97
N PRO A 31 -7.46 14.11 -6.13
CA PRO A 31 -8.37 14.02 -4.99
C PRO A 31 -8.33 12.63 -4.35
N LEU A 32 -8.13 11.57 -5.14
CA LEU A 32 -8.02 10.21 -4.64
C LEU A 32 -6.82 10.05 -3.71
N THR A 33 -5.65 10.55 -4.10
CA THR A 33 -4.42 10.44 -3.29
C THR A 33 -4.53 11.28 -2.02
N ILE A 34 -5.08 12.50 -2.08
CA ILE A 34 -5.27 13.35 -0.89
C ILE A 34 -6.19 12.67 0.13
N LEU A 35 -7.33 12.13 -0.31
CA LEU A 35 -8.28 11.45 0.57
C LEU A 35 -7.70 10.13 1.12
N ALA A 36 -7.11 9.32 0.24
CA ALA A 36 -6.51 8.05 0.63
C ALA A 36 -5.35 8.25 1.62
N PHE A 37 -4.49 9.25 1.38
CA PHE A 37 -3.37 9.58 2.25
C PHE A 37 -3.85 10.10 3.60
N SER A 38 -4.85 10.97 3.62
CA SER A 38 -5.43 11.51 4.86
C SER A 38 -6.01 10.38 5.73
N LEU A 39 -6.76 9.45 5.14
CA LEU A 39 -7.28 8.27 5.83
C LEU A 39 -6.18 7.29 6.24
N ALA A 40 -5.17 7.06 5.38
CA ALA A 40 -4.01 6.22 5.68
C ALA A 40 -3.26 6.73 6.92
N MET A 41 -3.07 8.05 7.01
CA MET A 41 -2.40 8.72 8.13
C MET A 41 -3.15 8.46 9.44
N VAL A 42 -4.48 8.59 9.43
CA VAL A 42 -5.31 8.30 10.61
C VAL A 42 -5.18 6.83 11.03
N ILE A 43 -5.26 5.89 10.08
CA ILE A 43 -5.10 4.45 10.35
C ILE A 43 -3.69 4.15 10.89
N ALA A 44 -2.66 4.77 10.33
CA ALA A 44 -1.28 4.60 10.77
C ALA A 44 -1.08 5.07 12.22
N VAL A 45 -1.64 6.23 12.59
CA VAL A 45 -1.59 6.77 13.95
C VAL A 45 -2.32 5.87 14.93
N ILE A 46 -3.54 5.42 14.61
CA ILE A 46 -4.31 4.49 15.45
C ILE A 46 -3.52 3.19 15.65
N THR A 47 -2.99 2.62 14.57
CA THR A 47 -2.20 1.38 14.61
C THR A 47 -0.92 1.57 15.45
N ALA A 48 -0.28 2.75 15.35
CA ALA A 48 0.90 3.09 16.14
C ALA A 48 0.58 3.19 17.63
N MET A 49 -0.52 3.84 17.99
CA MET A 49 -1.00 3.94 19.37
C MET A 49 -1.33 2.57 19.95
N VAL A 50 -2.03 1.71 19.21
CA VAL A 50 -2.37 0.34 19.64
C VAL A 50 -1.11 -0.49 19.89
N GLN A 51 -0.04 -0.26 19.14
CA GLN A 51 1.25 -0.91 19.38
C GLN A 51 2.02 -0.37 20.59
N PHE A 52 1.82 0.91 20.96
CA PHE A 52 2.36 1.48 22.20
C PHE A 52 1.55 1.07 23.44
N ALA A 53 0.25 0.77 23.29
CA ALA A 53 -0.57 0.25 24.37
C ALA A 53 -0.07 -1.15 24.77
N GLU A 54 0.29 -1.35 26.05
CA GLU A 54 0.79 -2.63 26.59
C GLU A 54 -0.30 -3.73 26.71
N ILE A 55 -1.40 -3.61 25.96
CA ILE A 55 -2.50 -4.57 25.97
C ILE A 55 -2.17 -5.71 24.99
N LYS A 56 -1.81 -6.89 25.54
CA LYS A 56 -1.36 -8.07 24.78
C LYS A 56 -2.31 -8.49 23.65
N ILE A 57 -3.62 -8.35 23.84
CA ILE A 57 -4.67 -8.73 22.87
C ILE A 57 -4.69 -7.76 21.69
N LEU A 58 -4.77 -6.45 21.97
CA LEU A 58 -4.77 -5.39 20.96
C LEU A 58 -3.51 -5.43 20.09
N ARG A 59 -2.35 -5.68 20.71
CA ARG A 59 -1.08 -5.88 19.99
C ARG A 59 -1.07 -7.12 19.09
N LYS A 60 -1.81 -8.18 19.44
CA LYS A 60 -1.92 -9.39 18.62
C LYS A 60 -2.80 -9.15 17.39
N VAL A 61 -3.92 -8.44 17.56
CA VAL A 61 -4.81 -8.05 16.46
C VAL A 61 -4.11 -7.09 15.49
N ALA A 62 -3.43 -6.05 16.00
CA ALA A 62 -2.70 -5.11 15.15
C ALA A 62 -1.57 -5.79 14.35
N ARG A 63 -0.84 -6.74 14.96
CA ARG A 63 0.17 -7.52 14.25
C ARG A 63 -0.42 -8.47 13.22
N PHE A 64 -1.56 -9.09 13.51
CA PHE A 64 -2.27 -9.93 12.54
C PHE A 64 -2.69 -9.10 11.32
N TYR A 65 -3.29 -7.92 11.56
CA TYR A 65 -3.64 -6.95 10.52
C TYR A 65 -2.42 -6.58 9.65
N ILE A 66 -1.32 -6.12 10.24
CA ILE A 66 -0.10 -5.76 9.51
C ILE A 66 0.47 -6.96 8.73
N TRP A 67 0.47 -8.15 9.33
CA TRP A 67 0.96 -9.36 8.69
C TRP A 67 0.15 -9.74 7.44
N VAL A 68 -1.19 -9.69 7.52
CA VAL A 68 -2.06 -9.95 6.36
C VAL A 68 -1.82 -8.93 5.26
N ILE A 69 -1.79 -7.64 5.61
CA ILE A 69 -1.63 -6.55 4.64
C ILE A 69 -0.25 -6.58 3.97
N ARG A 70 0.81 -6.94 4.70
CA ARG A 70 2.16 -7.13 4.13
C ARG A 70 2.32 -8.42 3.35
N GLY A 71 1.52 -9.44 3.64
CA GLY A 71 1.52 -10.73 2.95
C GLY A 71 0.68 -10.75 1.68
N THR A 72 -0.19 -9.76 1.45
CA THR A 72 -1.05 -9.68 0.27
C THR A 72 -0.62 -8.54 -0.67
N PRO A 73 -0.44 -8.81 -1.98
CA PRO A 73 -0.19 -7.76 -2.95
C PRO A 73 -1.35 -6.75 -2.98
N LEU A 74 -1.05 -5.45 -3.09
CA LEU A 74 -2.07 -4.40 -3.21
C LEU A 74 -3.06 -4.68 -4.35
N LEU A 75 -2.55 -5.20 -5.48
CA LEU A 75 -3.36 -5.58 -6.63
C LEU A 75 -4.41 -6.66 -6.27
N VAL A 76 -4.06 -7.61 -5.40
CA VAL A 76 -4.99 -8.63 -4.92
C VAL A 76 -6.07 -8.00 -4.03
N GLN A 77 -5.72 -7.03 -3.18
CA GLN A 77 -6.69 -6.34 -2.33
C GLN A 77 -7.71 -5.55 -3.17
N LEU A 78 -7.23 -4.83 -4.19
CA LEU A 78 -8.10 -4.16 -5.16
C LEU A 78 -8.95 -5.18 -5.90
N PHE A 79 -8.38 -6.29 -6.37
CA PHE A 79 -9.13 -7.34 -7.06
C PHE A 79 -10.26 -7.92 -6.20
N VAL A 80 -10.01 -8.19 -4.92
CA VAL A 80 -11.03 -8.67 -3.99
C VAL A 80 -12.14 -7.64 -3.79
N VAL A 81 -11.82 -6.35 -3.70
CA VAL A 81 -12.84 -5.30 -3.56
C VAL A 81 -13.62 -5.07 -4.86
N PHE A 82 -12.96 -5.11 -6.01
CA PHE A 82 -13.59 -4.85 -7.31
C PHE A 82 -14.35 -6.03 -7.89
N TYR A 83 -13.91 -7.26 -7.61
CA TYR A 83 -14.49 -8.47 -8.19
C TYR A 83 -15.05 -9.41 -7.12
N GLY A 84 -14.52 -9.40 -5.90
CA GLY A 84 -15.03 -10.23 -4.80
C GLY A 84 -16.28 -9.68 -4.13
N LEU A 85 -16.29 -8.39 -3.76
CA LEU A 85 -17.45 -7.76 -3.09
C LEU A 85 -18.72 -7.71 -3.94
N PRO A 86 -18.66 -7.47 -5.26
CA PRO A 86 -19.86 -7.55 -6.09
C PRO A 86 -20.52 -8.93 -6.11
N ASN A 87 -19.75 -10.02 -5.92
CA ASN A 87 -20.31 -11.38 -5.86
C ASN A 87 -21.22 -11.60 -4.63
N ILE A 88 -21.10 -10.78 -3.59
CA ILE A 88 -21.97 -10.80 -2.40
C ILE A 88 -23.01 -9.67 -2.40
N GLY A 89 -23.17 -8.97 -3.52
CA GLY A 89 -24.18 -7.92 -3.71
C GLY A 89 -23.76 -6.51 -3.26
N ILE A 90 -22.49 -6.31 -2.87
CA ILE A 90 -21.97 -4.99 -2.48
C ILE A 90 -21.24 -4.38 -3.67
N LEU A 91 -21.91 -3.43 -4.33
CA LEU A 91 -21.32 -2.63 -5.41
C LEU A 91 -20.71 -1.38 -4.81
N ILE A 92 -19.38 -1.34 -4.74
CA ILE A 92 -18.64 -0.15 -4.34
C ILE A 92 -18.11 0.53 -5.60
N GLU A 93 -18.35 1.85 -5.71
CA GLU A 93 -17.80 2.63 -6.80
C GLU A 93 -16.26 2.59 -6.81
N PRO A 94 -15.59 2.67 -7.97
CA PRO A 94 -14.15 2.50 -8.05
C PRO A 94 -13.34 3.49 -7.22
N PHE A 95 -13.83 4.72 -7.12
CA PHE A 95 -13.15 5.78 -6.38
C PHE A 95 -13.07 5.48 -4.87
N PRO A 96 -14.20 5.31 -4.13
CA PRO A 96 -14.14 4.98 -2.70
C PRO A 96 -13.53 3.59 -2.42
N ALA A 97 -13.71 2.61 -3.32
CA ALA A 97 -13.06 1.30 -3.21
C ALA A 97 -11.53 1.42 -3.21
N ALA A 98 -10.99 2.15 -4.18
CA ALA A 98 -9.56 2.40 -4.27
C ALA A 98 -9.07 3.15 -3.02
N VAL A 99 -9.72 4.25 -2.63
CA VAL A 99 -9.37 5.03 -1.43
C VAL A 99 -9.28 4.11 -0.21
N LEU A 100 -10.28 3.27 0.04
CA LEU A 100 -10.28 2.35 1.18
C LEU A 100 -9.09 1.37 1.15
N VAL A 101 -8.89 0.69 0.02
CA VAL A 101 -7.82 -0.31 -0.13
C VAL A 101 -6.45 0.34 0.02
N PHE A 102 -6.23 1.48 -0.64
CA PHE A 102 -4.98 2.24 -0.53
C PHE A 102 -4.73 2.69 0.91
N SER A 103 -5.74 3.24 1.59
CA SER A 103 -5.59 3.69 2.98
C SER A 103 -5.24 2.57 3.95
N ILE A 104 -5.86 1.40 3.79
CA ILE A 104 -5.58 0.21 4.59
C ILE A 104 -4.15 -0.28 4.34
N ASN A 105 -3.75 -0.39 3.07
CA ASN A 105 -2.43 -0.88 2.68
C ASN A 105 -1.30 0.04 3.18
N GLU A 106 -1.44 1.34 2.93
CA GLU A 106 -0.47 2.36 3.36
C GLU A 106 -0.45 2.53 4.88
N GLY A 107 -1.62 2.53 5.53
CA GLY A 107 -1.73 2.68 6.98
C GLY A 107 -1.02 1.54 7.75
N ALA A 108 -1.10 0.31 7.26
CA ALA A 108 -0.36 -0.82 7.83
C ALA A 108 1.15 -0.72 7.57
N SER A 109 1.52 -0.17 6.41
CA SER A 109 2.91 -0.03 6.00
C SER A 109 3.65 1.04 6.79
N GLY A 110 3.00 2.18 7.08
CA GLY A 110 3.54 3.28 7.87
C GLY A 110 3.82 2.92 9.33
N CYS A 111 3.07 1.98 9.89
CA CYS A 111 3.28 1.48 11.25
C CYS A 111 4.26 0.29 11.30
N ARG A 112 5.41 0.38 10.63
CA ARG A 112 6.46 -0.64 10.74
C ARG A 112 7.23 -0.44 12.04
N ARG A 113 6.81 -1.12 13.08
CA ARG A 113 7.70 -1.42 14.20
C ARG A 113 8.67 -2.49 13.72
N GLU A 114 9.87 -2.03 13.37
CA GLU A 114 11.03 -2.88 13.24
C GLU A 114 11.35 -3.42 14.65
N ASP A 115 10.60 -4.41 15.11
CA ASP A 115 11.04 -5.24 16.24
C ASP A 115 12.17 -6.15 15.71
N ARG A 116 13.29 -5.52 15.34
CA ARG A 116 14.61 -6.13 15.12
C ARG A 116 15.23 -6.54 16.46
N SER A 117 14.40 -6.89 17.44
CA SER A 117 14.78 -7.01 18.85
C SER A 117 14.86 -8.45 19.34
N ALA A 118 14.81 -9.45 18.46
CA ALA A 118 14.97 -10.86 18.83
C ALA A 118 16.13 -11.59 18.13
N ASP A 119 16.77 -10.99 17.11
CA ASP A 119 17.84 -11.63 16.32
C ASP A 119 19.22 -10.96 16.48
N GLY A 120 19.40 -10.17 17.54
CA GLY A 120 20.71 -9.60 17.91
C GLY A 120 21.45 -10.37 19.02
N ARG A 121 20.82 -11.41 19.60
CA ARG A 121 21.36 -12.15 20.77
C ARG A 121 21.78 -13.59 20.47
N ARG A 122 21.91 -13.96 19.20
CA ARG A 122 22.34 -15.31 18.75
C ARG A 122 23.57 -15.31 17.84
N LEU A 123 24.34 -14.22 17.81
CA LEU A 123 25.61 -14.16 17.05
C LEU A 123 26.82 -13.76 17.91
N GLY A 124 26.66 -13.62 19.23
CA GLY A 124 27.75 -13.24 20.15
C GLY A 124 28.00 -14.23 21.29
N SER A 125 27.48 -15.46 21.22
CA SER A 125 27.69 -16.48 22.27
C SER A 125 28.19 -17.82 21.73
N SER A 126 28.74 -17.81 20.52
CA SER A 126 29.33 -18.99 19.87
C SER A 126 30.84 -18.85 19.70
N ASP A 127 31.51 -18.14 20.62
CA ASP A 127 32.95 -18.26 20.77
C ASP A 127 33.26 -19.50 21.61
N PRO A 128 33.86 -20.56 21.03
CA PRO A 128 34.24 -21.77 21.76
C PRO A 128 35.50 -21.56 22.63
N VAL A 129 36.02 -20.34 22.76
CA VAL A 129 37.25 -20.01 23.47
C VAL A 129 37.08 -19.96 25.00
N GLN A 130 35.87 -19.79 25.52
CA GLN A 130 35.60 -19.73 26.97
C GLN A 130 35.39 -21.12 27.63
N LYS A 131 35.93 -22.21 27.06
CA LYS A 131 35.80 -23.57 27.62
C LYS A 131 37.08 -24.41 27.58
N ARG A 132 38.25 -23.79 27.81
CA ARG A 132 39.48 -24.54 28.12
C ARG A 132 40.48 -23.67 28.88
N GLY A 133 40.95 -24.18 30.02
CA GLY A 133 42.17 -23.72 30.71
C GLY A 133 41.91 -22.80 31.86
#